data_AF-A0A3E5FPT9-F1
#
_entry.id   AF-A0A3E5FPT9-F1
#
_cell.length_a   1.000
_cell.length_b   1.000
_cell.length_c   1.000
_cell.angle_alpha   90.00
_cell.angle_beta   90.00
_cell.angle_gamma   90.00
#
_symmetry.space_group_name_H-M   'P 1'
#
loop_
_entity.id
_entity.type
_entity.pdbx_description
1 polymer ?
#
loop_
_entity_poly.entity_id
_entity_poly.type
_entity_poly.pdbx_seq_one_letter_code
_entity_poly.pdbx_strand_id
1 'polypeptide(L)' 'MGTIANIGKRRKCRCIKTMNIVIGKQQRDLFTKGHIYDCVIRDSGQLQIYYKIYGDEFDLSCTKDEFDENFILIDKKK' A
#
# COMPACT_ATOMS: atom_id res chain seq x y z
N MET A 1 -0.20 18.34 -19.62
CA MET A 1 0.22 18.72 -18.26
C MET A 1 -0.87 18.25 -17.30
N GLY A 2 -0.77 17.04 -16.75
CA GLY A 2 -1.91 16.41 -16.06
C GLY A 2 -1.48 15.37 -15.05
N THR A 3 -1.21 15.79 -13.82
CA THR A 3 -0.87 14.89 -12.70
C THR A 3 -1.34 15.49 -11.37
N ILE A 4 -2.65 15.70 -11.20
CA ILE A 4 -3.23 16.18 -9.93
C ILE A 4 -4.50 15.38 -9.54
N ALA A 5 -4.56 14.09 -9.84
CA ALA A 5 -5.79 13.31 -9.54
C ALA A 5 -5.81 12.70 -8.10
N ASN A 6 -4.67 12.55 -7.42
CA ASN A 6 -4.61 11.76 -6.17
C ASN A 6 -3.83 12.38 -5.01
N ILE A 7 -3.30 13.60 -5.13
CA ILE A 7 -2.45 14.21 -4.09
C ILE A 7 -3.22 14.36 -2.77
N GLY A 8 -4.51 14.72 -2.80
CA GLY A 8 -5.34 14.90 -1.59
C GLY A 8 -5.84 13.61 -0.92
N LYS A 9 -5.57 12.42 -1.48
CA LYS A 9 -6.00 11.14 -0.92
C LYS A 9 -4.85 10.27 -0.42
N ARG A 10 -3.60 10.72 -0.61
CA ARG A 10 -2.42 10.00 -0.14
C ARG A 10 -2.38 10.01 1.38
N ARG A 11 -2.17 8.82 1.94
CA ARG A 11 -2.01 8.50 3.36
C ARG A 11 -0.66 7.82 3.54
N LYS A 12 -0.25 7.63 4.78
CA LYS A 12 0.87 6.76 5.13
C LYS A 12 0.38 5.45 5.71
N CYS A 13 0.92 4.33 5.24
CA CYS A 13 0.77 3.02 5.87
C CYS A 13 2.12 2.47 6.32
N ARG A 14 2.11 1.69 7.40
CA ARG A 14 3.28 0.95 7.87
C ARG A 14 3.09 -0.51 7.52
N CYS A 15 4.09 -1.12 6.91
CA CYS A 15 4.13 -2.56 6.71
C CYS A 15 4.36 -3.26 8.06
N ILE A 16 3.53 -4.25 8.41
CA ILE A 16 3.64 -5.01 9.66
C ILE A 16 4.22 -6.42 9.46
N LYS A 17 4.32 -6.86 8.20
CA LYS A 17 4.84 -8.17 7.81
C LYS A 17 5.65 -8.04 6.52
N THR A 18 6.93 -8.45 6.54
CA THR A 18 7.78 -8.43 5.36
C THR A 18 7.16 -9.31 4.27
N MET A 19 7.00 -8.73 3.08
CA MET A 19 6.53 -9.39 1.89
C MET A 19 7.70 -9.55 0.94
N ASN A 20 7.91 -10.77 0.45
CA ASN A 20 9.02 -11.09 -0.43
C ASN A 20 8.51 -11.78 -1.69
N ILE A 21 9.17 -11.48 -2.81
CA ILE A 21 8.90 -12.03 -4.14
C ILE A 21 10.14 -12.78 -4.63
N VAL A 22 9.93 -13.86 -5.38
CA VAL A 22 11.00 -14.60 -6.05
C VAL A 22 10.94 -14.27 -7.54
N ILE A 23 12.02 -13.70 -8.08
CA ILE A 23 12.17 -13.41 -9.49
C ILE A 23 13.36 -14.21 -10.02
N GLY A 24 13.08 -15.20 -10.86
CA GLY A 24 14.08 -16.18 -11.29
C GLY A 24 14.64 -16.97 -10.11
N LYS A 25 15.92 -16.74 -9.78
CA LYS A 25 16.62 -17.39 -8.64
C LYS A 25 16.89 -16.44 -7.47
N GLN A 26 16.41 -15.20 -7.51
CA GLN A 26 16.64 -14.20 -6.46
C GLN A 26 15.36 -13.98 -5.66
N GLN A 27 15.49 -13.97 -4.33
CA GLN A 27 14.46 -13.49 -3.42
C GLN A 27 14.70 -12.00 -3.14
N ARG A 28 13.64 -11.20 -3.22
CA ARG A 28 13.67 -9.75 -2.94
C ARG A 28 12.53 -9.39 -2.01
N ASP A 29 12.75 -8.39 -1.18
CA ASP A 29 11.69 -7.81 -0.35
C ASP A 29 10.90 -6.82 -1.20
N LEU A 30 9.60 -7.07 -1.32
CA LEU A 30 8.64 -6.17 -1.96
C LEU A 30 8.23 -5.05 -1.00
N PHE A 31 7.97 -5.42 0.26
CA PHE A 31 7.69 -4.50 1.36
C PHE A 31 8.36 -4.99 2.63
N THR A 32 9.02 -4.10 3.35
CA THR A 32 9.80 -4.44 4.54
C THR A 32 9.01 -4.11 5.80
N LYS A 33 8.92 -5.06 6.74
CA LYS A 33 8.28 -4.83 8.05
C LYS A 33 8.88 -3.60 8.74
N GLY A 34 8.00 -2.74 9.26
CA GLY A 34 8.34 -1.50 9.95
C GLY A 34 8.48 -0.29 9.02
N HIS A 35 8.71 -0.50 7.72
CA HIS A 35 8.85 0.59 6.77
C HIS A 35 7.51 1.27 6.48
N ILE A 36 7.58 2.57 6.20
CA ILE A 36 6.43 3.45 5.96
C ILE A 36 6.35 3.74 4.47
N TYR A 37 5.20 3.46 3.89
CA TYR A 37 4.92 3.64 2.47
C TYR A 37 3.81 4.67 2.27
N ASP A 38 3.84 5.33 1.12
CA ASP A 38 2.68 6.07 0.65
C ASP A 38 1.58 5.10 0.25
N CYS A 39 0.33 5.41 0.56
CA CYS A 39 -0.81 4.64 0.09
C CYS A 39 -2.02 5.50 -0.20
N VAL A 40 -2.95 4.98 -0.99
CA VAL A 40 -4.26 5.58 -1.25
C VAL A 40 -5.36 4.57 -0.99
N ILE A 41 -6.46 5.06 -0.42
CA ILE A 41 -7.68 4.29 -0.22
C ILE A 41 -8.66 4.72 -1.31
N ARG A 42 -9.09 3.75 -2.11
CA ARG A 42 -10.10 3.93 -3.16
C ARG A 42 -11.39 3.32 -2.67
N ASP A 43 -12.25 4.19 -2.17
CA ASP A 43 -13.66 3.87 -1.95
C ASP A 43 -14.42 4.31 -3.20
N SER A 44 -14.77 3.35 -4.04
CA SER A 44 -15.49 3.60 -5.30
C SER A 44 -17.02 3.61 -5.11
N GLY A 45 -17.54 3.55 -3.87
CA GLY A 45 -18.98 3.52 -3.59
C GLY A 45 -19.71 2.24 -4.05
N GLN A 46 -19.02 1.34 -4.74
CA GLN A 46 -19.50 0.02 -5.15
C GLN A 46 -18.79 -1.06 -4.32
N LEU A 47 -19.36 -1.39 -3.16
CA LEU A 47 -19.14 -2.57 -2.30
C LEU A 47 -17.72 -2.99 -1.86
N GLN A 48 -16.64 -2.56 -2.51
CA GLN A 48 -15.27 -2.98 -2.21
C GLN A 48 -14.32 -1.79 -2.10
N ILE A 49 -13.66 -1.70 -0.94
CA ILE A 49 -12.59 -0.75 -0.67
C ILE A 49 -11.28 -1.36 -1.15
N TYR A 50 -10.57 -0.64 -2.02
CA TYR A 50 -9.25 -1.05 -2.50
C TYR A 50 -8.17 -0.12 -1.96
N TYR A 51 -7.03 -0.70 -1.62
CA TYR A 51 -5.83 0.00 -1.17
C TYR A 51 -4.79 -0.09 -2.26
N LYS A 52 -4.06 0.99 -2.49
CA LYS A 52 -2.85 0.98 -3.32
C LYS A 52 -1.68 1.49 -2.50
N ILE A 53 -0.66 0.66 -2.31
CA ILE A 53 0.58 0.95 -1.60
C ILE A 53 1.67 1.19 -2.64
N TYR A 54 2.40 2.30 -2.50
CA TYR A 54 3.50 2.67 -3.38
C TYR A 54 4.81 2.22 -2.74
N GLY A 55 5.41 1.16 -3.27
CA GLY A 55 6.75 0.69 -2.89
C GLY A 55 7.85 1.37 -3.70
N ASP A 56 9.10 1.04 -3.42
CA ASP A 56 10.26 1.65 -4.09
C ASP A 56 10.40 1.19 -5.55
N GLU A 57 10.19 -0.10 -5.81
CA GLU A 57 10.23 -0.68 -7.16
C GLU A 57 8.83 -1.01 -7.72
N PHE A 58 7.88 -1.38 -6.86
CA PHE A 58 6.57 -1.89 -7.27
C PHE A 58 5.44 -1.31 -6.44
N ASP A 59 4.30 -1.09 -7.09
CA ASP A 59 3.05 -0.75 -6.42
C ASP A 59 2.24 -2.02 -6.15
N LEU A 60 1.64 -2.12 -4.96
CA LEU A 60 0.69 -3.17 -4.61
C LEU A 60 -0.72 -2.61 -4.57
N SER A 61 -1.64 -3.24 -5.31
CA SER A 61 -3.08 -3.01 -5.13
C SER A 61 -3.67 -4.20 -4.40
N CYS A 62 -4.37 -3.96 -3.29
CA CYS A 62 -4.92 -5.02 -2.46
C CYS A 62 -6.31 -4.65 -1.90
N THR A 63 -7.02 -5.67 -1.45
CA THR A 63 -8.30 -5.55 -0.74
C THR A 63 -8.09 -5.05 0.69
N LYS A 64 -9.18 -4.73 1.40
CA LYS A 64 -9.12 -4.39 2.82
C LYS A 64 -8.52 -5.50 3.67
N ASP A 65 -8.92 -6.75 3.45
CA ASP A 65 -8.46 -7.88 4.25
C ASP A 65 -6.95 -8.10 4.09
N GLU A 66 -6.46 -8.10 2.85
CA GLU A 66 -5.03 -8.16 2.56
C GLU A 66 -4.25 -6.97 3.12
N PHE A 67 -4.86 -5.77 3.09
CA PHE A 67 -4.26 -4.60 3.72
C PHE A 67 -4.11 -4.80 5.22
N ASP A 68 -5.17 -5.21 5.93
CA ASP A 68 -5.15 -5.36 7.39
C ASP A 68 -4.22 -6.49 7.87
N GLU A 69 -3.97 -7.51 7.02
CA GLU A 69 -2.98 -8.56 7.29
C GLU A 69 -1.52 -8.10 7.20
N ASN A 70 -1.22 -7.13 6.32
CA ASN A 70 0.15 -6.79 5.93
C ASN A 70 0.55 -5.35 6.26
N PHE A 71 -0.41 -4.46 6.48
CA PHE A 71 -0.22 -3.03 6.68
C PHE A 71 -1.17 -2.44 7.73
N ILE A 72 -0.79 -1.28 8.27
CA ILE A 72 -1.67 -0.45 9.11
C ILE A 72 -1.60 1.00 8.65
N LEU A 73 -2.73 1.73 8.71
CA LEU A 73 -2.72 3.18 8.49
C LEU A 73 -2.10 3.90 9.69
N ILE A 74 -1.17 4.81 9.42
CA ILE A 74 -0.49 5.60 10.46
C ILE A 74 -1.23 6.92 10.72
N ASP A 75 -2.00 7.38 9.74
CA ASP A 75 -2.71 8.66 9.78
C ASP A 75 -4.11 8.49 10.40
N LYS A 76 -4.16 8.16 11.70
CA LYS A 76 -5.36 8.44 12.48
C LYS A 76 -5.37 9.94 12.73
N LYS A 77 -6.25 10.67 12.03
CA LYS A 77 -6.67 12.01 12.48
C LYS A 77 -6.99 11.89 13.97
N LYS A 78 -6.23 12.62 14.78
CA LYS A 78 -6.53 12.83 16.20
C LYS A 78 -7.79 13.69 16.31
#